data_AF-A0A132GPN5-F1
#
_entry.id   AF-A0A132GPN5-F1
#
_cell.length_a   1.000
_cell.length_b   1.000
_cell.length_c   1.000
_cell.angle_alpha   90.00
_cell.angle_beta   90.00
_cell.angle_gamma   90.00
#
_symmetry.space_group_name_H-M   'P 1'
#
loop_
_entity.id
_entity.type
_entity.pdbx_description
1 polymer ?
#
loop_
_entity_poly.entity_id
_entity_poly.type
_entity_poly.pdbx_seq_one_letter_code
_entity_poly.pdbx_strand_id
1 'polypeptide(L)'
;MTNISMIPKDVFERGIIRMTEGGIITMPDKDVWMTVDEIADMLFVPSAVVFRTIRSIYKNSIAREEDTHGSFRLFPYRPNWNIDVYNLEMVIRLAYAIDSYNSQKFRKYIMNRLMGRPMYENVCLTLELPSR
;
A
#
# COMPACT_ATOMS: atom_id res chain seq x y z
N MET A 1 -3.96 7.41 -16.11
CA MET A 1 -2.58 6.89 -16.22
C MET A 1 -1.62 7.98 -15.78
N THR A 2 -1.37 8.10 -14.49
CA THR A 2 -0.48 9.10 -13.91
C THR A 2 0.86 8.41 -13.64
N ASN A 3 1.96 9.04 -14.01
CA ASN A 3 3.31 8.47 -13.93
C ASN A 3 3.70 8.26 -12.44
N ILE A 4 3.53 7.04 -11.90
CA ILE A 4 3.63 6.74 -10.45
C ILE A 4 5.08 6.60 -9.96
N SER A 5 5.98 7.48 -10.39
CA SER A 5 7.24 7.65 -9.65
C SER A 5 7.75 9.07 -9.80
N MET A 6 7.25 9.96 -8.94
CA MET A 6 7.87 11.27 -8.68
C MET A 6 9.27 11.15 -8.05
N ILE A 7 9.68 9.94 -7.64
CA ILE A 7 10.99 9.66 -7.04
C ILE A 7 11.85 8.87 -8.04
N PRO A 8 13.01 9.41 -8.45
CA PRO A 8 14.00 8.69 -9.25
C PRO A 8 14.48 7.43 -8.51
N LYS A 9 14.56 6.29 -9.21
CA LYS A 9 14.92 5.00 -8.61
C LYS A 9 16.35 4.94 -8.05
N ASP A 10 17.23 5.78 -8.57
CA ASP A 10 18.63 5.93 -8.17
C ASP A 10 18.82 6.73 -6.87
N VAL A 11 17.79 7.48 -6.44
CA VAL A 11 17.81 8.23 -5.18
C VAL A 11 17.46 7.35 -4.00
N PHE A 12 16.54 6.40 -4.18
CA PHE A 12 15.98 5.61 -3.09
C PHE A 12 15.39 4.29 -3.58
N GLU A 13 16.01 3.17 -3.20
CA GLU A 13 15.46 1.84 -3.46
C GLU A 13 14.38 1.49 -2.43
N ARG A 14 13.14 1.30 -2.90
CA ARG A 14 12.01 0.87 -2.06
C ARG A 14 11.00 0.03 -2.81
N GLY A 15 10.20 -0.71 -2.05
CA GLY A 15 9.00 -1.38 -2.51
C GLY A 15 7.78 -0.46 -2.48
N ILE A 16 6.94 -0.54 -3.51
CA ILE A 16 5.63 0.11 -3.55
C ILE A 16 4.59 -0.99 -3.72
N ILE A 17 3.61 -1.03 -2.81
CA ILE A 17 2.46 -1.93 -2.94
C ILE A 17 1.56 -1.38 -4.03
N ARG A 18 1.18 -2.24 -4.97
CA ARG A 18 0.28 -1.87 -6.07
C ARG A 18 -1.03 -2.63 -5.95
N MET A 19 -2.12 -1.96 -6.28
CA MET A 19 -3.42 -2.58 -6.43
C MET A 19 -4.05 -2.14 -7.74
N THR A 20 -4.50 -3.09 -8.55
CA THR A 20 -5.23 -2.80 -9.79
C THR A 20 -6.69 -2.47 -9.49
N GLU A 21 -7.42 -1.88 -10.45
CA GLU A 21 -8.87 -1.64 -10.33
C GLU A 21 -9.66 -2.94 -10.07
N GLY A 22 -9.17 -4.09 -10.56
CA GLY A 22 -9.72 -5.41 -10.27
C GLY A 22 -9.44 -5.93 -8.84
N GLY A 23 -8.75 -5.16 -8.01
CA GLY A 23 -8.38 -5.53 -6.65
C GLY A 23 -7.24 -6.54 -6.56
N ILE A 24 -6.45 -6.70 -7.63
CA ILE A 24 -5.25 -7.55 -7.61
C ILE A 24 -4.14 -6.77 -6.90
N ILE A 25 -3.65 -7.31 -5.79
CA ILE A 25 -2.59 -6.72 -4.99
C ILE A 25 -1.26 -7.38 -5.35
N THR A 26 -0.26 -6.55 -5.65
CA THR A 26 1.11 -6.96 -5.88
C THR A 26 1.98 -6.41 -4.77
N MET A 27 2.57 -7.31 -3.99
CA MET A 27 3.55 -6.96 -2.97
C MET A 27 4.95 -6.89 -3.58
N PRO A 28 5.76 -5.90 -3.22
CA PRO A 28 7.15 -5.82 -3.64
C PRO A 28 8.02 -6.84 -2.90
N ASP A 29 9.15 -7.19 -3.51
CA ASP A 29 10.20 -8.03 -2.90
C ASP A 29 11.20 -7.21 -2.05
N LYS A 30 11.06 -5.88 -2.07
CA LYS A 30 11.86 -4.91 -1.28
C LYS A 30 11.03 -4.35 -0.14
N ASP A 31 11.72 -3.78 0.86
CA ASP A 31 11.08 -3.08 1.97
C ASP A 31 10.14 -1.98 1.49
N VAL A 32 8.92 -2.00 2.01
CA VAL A 32 7.87 -1.05 1.62
C VAL A 32 8.16 0.30 2.27
N TRP A 33 8.27 1.32 1.41
CA TRP A 33 8.25 2.72 1.82
C TRP A 33 7.40 3.46 0.81
N MET A 34 6.28 4.04 1.22
CA MET A 34 5.31 4.67 0.31
C MET A 34 5.01 6.10 0.74
N THR A 35 4.83 7.01 -0.22
CA THR A 35 4.39 8.38 0.05
C THR A 35 2.90 8.41 0.37
N VAL A 36 2.42 9.54 0.91
CA VAL A 36 0.98 9.78 1.09
C VAL A 36 0.20 9.57 -0.20
N ASP A 37 0.72 10.06 -1.33
CA ASP A 37 0.06 9.94 -2.64
C ASP A 37 0.03 8.50 -3.15
N GLU A 38 1.10 7.73 -2.97
CA GLU A 38 1.12 6.32 -3.38
C GLU A 38 0.14 5.48 -2.53
N ILE A 39 0.03 5.79 -1.24
CA ILE A 39 -0.95 5.13 -0.36
C ILE A 39 -2.38 5.54 -0.75
N ALA A 40 -2.58 6.81 -1.08
CA ALA A 40 -3.86 7.34 -1.54
C ALA A 40 -4.32 6.67 -2.84
N ASP A 41 -3.42 6.54 -3.82
CA ASP A 41 -3.64 5.83 -5.08
C ASP A 41 -3.95 4.35 -4.82
N MET A 42 -3.16 3.67 -3.97
CA MET A 42 -3.39 2.28 -3.59
C MET A 42 -4.77 2.09 -2.95
N LEU A 43 -5.15 2.92 -1.99
CA LEU A 43 -6.41 2.80 -1.25
C LEU A 43 -7.59 3.45 -1.98
N PHE A 44 -7.37 4.05 -3.14
CA PHE A 44 -8.34 4.80 -3.93
C PHE A 44 -9.10 5.85 -3.11
N VAL A 45 -8.35 6.67 -2.39
CA VAL A 45 -8.88 7.77 -1.57
C VAL A 45 -8.07 9.05 -1.82
N PRO A 46 -8.60 10.24 -1.51
CA PRO A 46 -7.81 11.47 -1.63
C PRO A 46 -6.61 11.48 -0.66
N SER A 47 -5.46 12.00 -1.09
CA SER A 47 -4.24 12.14 -0.25
C SER A 47 -4.50 12.90 1.06
N ALA A 48 -5.41 13.88 1.03
CA ALA A 48 -5.80 14.62 2.23
C ALA A 48 -6.46 13.74 3.30
N VAL A 49 -7.16 12.66 2.91
CA VAL A 49 -7.71 11.67 3.86
C VAL A 49 -6.57 10.92 4.52
N VAL A 50 -5.64 10.39 3.73
CA VAL A 50 -4.45 9.67 4.24
C VAL A 50 -3.65 10.54 5.20
N PHE A 51 -3.34 11.77 4.81
CA PHE A 51 -2.60 12.73 5.64
C PHE A 51 -3.28 13.00 7.00
N ARG A 52 -4.60 13.25 6.98
CA ARG A 52 -5.36 13.46 8.23
C ARG A 52 -5.38 12.22 9.12
N THR A 53 -5.49 11.04 8.53
CA THR A 53 -5.50 9.77 9.27
C THR A 53 -4.14 9.49 9.90
N ILE A 54 -3.03 9.70 9.18
CA ILE A 54 -1.66 9.59 9.73
C ILE A 54 -1.50 10.50 10.95
N ARG A 55 -1.89 11.78 10.83
CA ARG A 55 -1.82 12.73 11.94
C ARG A 55 -2.66 12.28 13.14
N SER A 56 -3.82 11.69 12.90
CA SER A 56 -4.67 11.12 13.96
C SER A 56 -4.01 9.92 14.65
N ILE A 57 -3.40 9.01 13.89
CA ILE A 57 -2.69 7.83 14.39
C ILE A 57 -1.56 8.25 15.34
N TYR A 58 -0.72 9.21 14.93
CA TYR A 58 0.37 9.71 15.77
C TYR A 58 -0.15 10.49 16.97
N LYS A 59 -1.14 11.38 16.78
CA LYS A 59 -1.74 12.14 17.89
C LYS A 59 -2.29 11.22 18.98
N ASN A 60 -2.87 10.09 18.59
CA ASN A 60 -3.44 9.11 19.52
C ASN A 60 -2.42 8.04 19.97
N SER A 61 -1.13 8.19 19.63
CA SER A 61 -0.06 7.23 19.99
C SER A 61 -0.33 5.79 19.54
N ILE A 62 -1.07 5.60 18.44
CA ILE A 62 -1.37 4.28 17.85
C ILE A 62 -0.14 3.73 17.08
N ALA A 63 0.72 4.63 16.63
CA ALA A 63 2.04 4.34 16.07
C ALA A 63 3.02 5.41 16.56
N ARG A 64 4.32 5.09 16.55
CA ARG A 64 5.37 6.09 16.75
C ARG A 64 5.90 6.54 15.40
N GLU A 65 6.19 7.83 15.30
CA GLU A 65 6.72 8.44 14.08
C GLU A 65 8.11 7.87 13.75
N GLU A 66 8.98 7.72 14.76
CA GLU A 66 10.32 7.14 14.66
C GLU A 66 10.36 5.72 14.05
N ASP A 67 9.30 4.93 14.26
CA ASP A 67 9.23 3.54 13.79
C ASP A 67 8.64 3.41 12.38
N THR A 68 7.85 4.40 11.94
CA THR A 68 6.97 4.24 10.78
C THR A 68 7.09 5.32 9.71
N HIS A 69 7.82 6.40 9.98
CA HIS A 69 8.10 7.50 9.06
C HIS A 69 9.58 7.56 8.69
N GLY A 70 9.85 7.86 7.43
CA GLY A 70 11.18 8.20 6.92
C GLY A 70 11.13 9.45 6.07
N SER A 71 12.23 10.19 6.04
CA SER A 71 12.40 11.39 5.21
C SER A 71 13.65 11.25 4.35
N PHE A 72 13.48 11.22 3.03
CA PHE A 72 14.58 11.04 2.07
C PHE A 72 14.90 12.35 1.34
N ARG A 73 16.18 12.67 1.20
CA ARG A 73 16.63 13.83 0.40
C ARG A 73 16.57 13.50 -1.09
N LEU A 74 15.95 14.38 -1.87
CA LEU A 74 15.89 14.25 -3.33
C LEU A 74 17.13 14.81 -4.04
N PHE A 75 18.28 14.92 -3.36
CA PHE A 75 19.53 15.37 -3.98
C PHE A 75 20.08 14.30 -4.94
N PRO A 76 20.56 14.63 -6.15
CA PRO A 76 20.77 15.98 -6.71
C PRO A 76 19.57 16.58 -7.46
N TYR A 77 18.45 15.85 -7.62
CA TYR A 77 17.29 16.26 -8.41
C TYR A 77 16.54 17.49 -7.88
N ARG A 78 16.44 17.62 -6.55
CA ARG A 78 15.80 18.76 -5.85
C ARG A 78 16.57 19.02 -4.55
N PRO A 79 17.61 19.88 -4.57
CA PRO A 79 18.58 20.02 -3.47
C PRO A 79 18.01 20.36 -2.08
N ASN A 80 16.78 20.88 -2.02
CA ASN A 80 16.14 21.35 -0.79
C ASN A 80 14.81 20.65 -0.48
N TRP A 81 14.49 19.56 -1.16
CA TRP A 81 13.23 18.85 -0.95
C TRP A 81 13.49 17.49 -0.33
N ASN A 82 12.83 17.27 0.80
CA ASN A 82 12.70 15.97 1.41
C ASN A 82 11.36 15.36 1.01
N ILE A 83 11.32 14.03 0.95
CA ILE A 83 10.09 13.30 0.72
C ILE A 83 9.78 12.41 1.93
N ASP A 84 8.60 12.62 2.48
CA ASP A 84 8.06 11.82 3.56
C ASP A 84 7.51 10.50 3.01
N VAL A 85 7.93 9.42 3.62
CA VAL A 85 7.50 8.06 3.28
C VAL A 85 7.16 7.28 4.53
N TYR A 86 6.34 6.26 4.34
CA TYR A 86 5.77 5.46 5.42
C TYR A 86 5.95 3.99 5.13
N ASN A 87 6.30 3.22 6.18
CA ASN A 87 6.58 1.81 6.05
C ASN A 87 5.30 0.95 5.94
N LEU A 88 5.46 -0.36 5.71
CA LEU A 88 4.34 -1.31 5.65
C LEU A 88 3.43 -1.24 6.89
N GLU A 89 4.01 -1.04 8.07
CA GLU A 89 3.28 -0.99 9.33
C GLU A 89 2.26 0.15 9.37
N MET A 90 2.66 1.35 8.91
CA MET A 90 1.74 2.47 8.75
C MET A 90 0.70 2.18 7.66
N VAL A 91 1.09 1.60 6.52
CA VAL A 91 0.14 1.25 5.44
C VAL A 91 -0.95 0.29 5.93
N ILE A 92 -0.58 -0.71 6.73
CA ILE A 92 -1.55 -1.63 7.35
C ILE A 92 -2.49 -0.85 8.28
N ARG A 93 -1.96 -0.01 9.18
CA ARG A 93 -2.81 0.81 10.08
C ARG A 93 -3.80 1.67 9.31
N LEU A 94 -3.35 2.31 8.23
CA LEU A 94 -4.20 3.14 7.38
C LEU A 94 -5.32 2.34 6.72
N ALA A 95 -5.05 1.12 6.24
CA ALA A 95 -6.08 0.26 5.66
C ALA A 95 -7.13 -0.24 6.68
N TYR A 96 -6.81 -0.22 7.99
CA TYR A 96 -7.79 -0.46 9.05
C TYR A 96 -8.53 0.81 9.50
N ALA A 97 -7.89 1.97 9.41
CA ALA A 97 -8.46 3.24 9.80
C ALA A 97 -9.36 3.88 8.71
N ILE A 98 -9.08 3.60 7.44
CA ILE A 98 -9.81 4.15 6.30
C ILE A 98 -10.78 3.10 5.76
N ASP A 99 -12.08 3.43 5.72
CA ASP A 99 -13.07 2.56 5.11
C ASP A 99 -13.23 2.87 3.62
N SER A 100 -12.44 2.16 2.80
CA SER A 100 -12.60 2.13 1.35
C SER A 100 -12.70 0.69 0.85
N TYR A 101 -13.29 0.49 -0.32
CA TYR A 101 -13.35 -0.83 -0.98
C TYR A 101 -11.94 -1.45 -1.12
N ASN A 102 -10.98 -0.64 -1.51
CA ASN A 102 -9.57 -1.01 -1.65
C ASN A 102 -8.92 -1.34 -0.30
N SER A 103 -9.25 -0.60 0.75
CA SER A 103 -8.81 -0.91 2.13
C SER A 103 -9.37 -2.27 2.60
N GLN A 104 -10.62 -2.60 2.29
CA GLN A 104 -11.22 -3.90 2.58
C GLN A 104 -10.52 -5.04 1.84
N LYS A 105 -10.20 -4.86 0.54
CA LYS A 105 -9.44 -5.84 -0.26
C LYS A 105 -8.04 -6.06 0.31
N PHE A 106 -7.34 -4.99 0.67
CA PHE A 106 -6.00 -5.09 1.26
C PHE A 106 -6.01 -5.79 2.61
N ARG A 107 -6.97 -5.49 3.49
CA ARG A 107 -7.15 -6.21 4.77
C ARG A 107 -7.37 -7.71 4.56
N LYS A 108 -8.23 -8.09 3.61
CA LYS A 108 -8.46 -9.50 3.25
C LYS A 108 -7.19 -10.17 2.72
N TYR A 109 -6.44 -9.47 1.88
CA TYR A 109 -5.17 -9.97 1.34
C TYR A 109 -4.15 -10.25 2.44
N ILE A 110 -3.93 -9.30 3.36
CA ILE A 110 -3.00 -9.48 4.48
C ILE A 110 -3.44 -10.64 5.37
N MET A 111 -4.72 -10.73 5.70
CA MET A 111 -5.27 -11.84 6.50
C MET A 111 -5.09 -13.20 5.82
N ASN A 112 -5.39 -13.32 4.54
CA ASN A 112 -5.20 -14.56 3.80
C ASN A 112 -3.73 -14.99 3.77
N ARG A 113 -2.81 -14.03 3.60
CA ARG A 113 -1.37 -14.29 3.61
C ARG A 113 -0.89 -14.76 5.00
N LEU A 114 -1.37 -14.13 6.08
CA LEU A 114 -1.06 -14.55 7.45
C LEU A 114 -1.59 -15.95 7.79
N MET A 115 -2.76 -16.30 7.23
CA MET A 115 -3.36 -17.63 7.41
C MET A 115 -2.75 -18.71 6.52
N GLY A 116 -1.74 -18.40 5.69
CA GLY A 116 -1.15 -19.34 4.73
C GLY A 116 -2.14 -19.83 3.67
N ARG A 117 -3.24 -19.10 3.43
CA ARG A 117 -4.23 -19.50 2.44
C ARG A 117 -3.71 -19.20 1.02
N PRO A 118 -3.81 -20.15 0.08
CA PRO A 118 -3.49 -19.86 -1.31
C PRO A 118 -4.40 -18.74 -1.82
N MET A 119 -3.83 -17.84 -2.63
CA MET A 119 -4.48 -16.60 -3.09
C MET A 119 -5.58 -16.85 -4.15
N TYR A 120 -5.79 -18.11 -4.54
CA TYR A 120 -6.84 -18.57 -5.43
C TYR A 120 -7.91 -19.31 -4.61
N GLU A 121 -9.13 -18.78 -4.61
CA GLU A 121 -10.31 -19.59 -4.31
C GLU A 121 -10.37 -20.70 -5.36
N ASN A 122 -10.65 -21.93 -4.93
CA ASN A 122 -10.83 -23.06 -5.83
C ASN A 122 -11.84 -22.68 -6.92
N VAL A 123 -11.38 -22.53 -8.17
CA VAL A 123 -12.27 -22.40 -9.32
C VAL A 123 -12.88 -23.78 -9.55
N CYS A 124 -14.12 -23.95 -9.12
CA CYS A 124 -14.86 -25.18 -9.38
C CYS A 124 -15.29 -25.17 -10.86
N LEU A 125 -14.54 -25.88 -11.71
CA LEU A 125 -14.92 -26.11 -13.10
C LEU A 125 -15.75 -27.39 -13.16
N THR A 126 -17.07 -27.24 -13.23
CA THR A 126 -17.96 -28.37 -13.51
C THR A 126 -17.86 -28.69 -15.00
N LEU A 127 -17.14 -29.75 -15.34
CA LEU A 127 -17.11 -30.31 -16.69
C LEU A 127 -18.24 -31.33 -16.79
N GLU A 128 -19.36 -30.94 -17.39
CA GLU A 128 -20.37 -31.91 -17.80
C GLU A 128 -19.85 -32.67 -19.02
N LEU A 129 -19.56 -33.96 -18.81
CA LEU A 129 -19.22 -34.86 -19.91
C LEU A 129 -20.53 -35.31 -20.59
N PRO A 130 -20.65 -35.16 -21.92
CA PRO A 130 -21.82 -35.65 -22.63
C PRO A 130 -21.88 -37.18 -22.52
N SER A 131 -23.06 -37.67 -22.14
CA SER A 131 -23.35 -39.10 -22.13
C SER A 131 -23.39 -39.63 -23.56
N ARG A 132 -22.74 -40.78 -23.78
CA ARG A 132 -22.56 -41.46 -25.07
C ARG A 132 -23.84 -41.65 -25.87
#